data_AF-A0A3D2W9I9-F1
#
_entry.id   AF-A0A3D2W9I9-F1
#
_cell.length_a   1.000
_cell.length_b   1.000
_cell.length_c   1.000
_cell.angle_alpha   90.00
_cell.angle_beta   90.00
_cell.angle_gamma   90.00
#
_symmetry.space_group_name_H-M   'P 1'
#
loop_
_entity.id
_entity.type
_entity.pdbx_description
1 polymer ?
#
loop_
_entity_poly.entity_id
_entity_poly.type
_entity_poly.pdbx_seq_one_letter_code
_entity_poly.pdbx_strand_id
1 'polypeptide(L)'
;MIGRQVIPINKTITLEELEQIMERNWDKEQYGRFRLGRPTKASIEEYILLPATPRYLIIVYTRAAGGLFNKENKVILSTADTPEGAKMAIAEYYPSKGPLTKLMQTGSVLSAEKERKGPAEEALQAYTAHMKDILKKEGLLK
;
A
#
# COMPACT_ATOMS: atom_id res chain seq x y z
N MET A 1 3.40 -6.70 -11.03
CA MET A 1 3.44 -5.23 -11.23
C MET A 1 4.22 -4.63 -10.07
N ILE A 2 5.06 -3.65 -10.31
CA ILE A 2 5.71 -2.88 -9.24
C ILE A 2 4.64 -2.04 -8.53
N GLY A 3 4.67 -2.01 -7.20
CA GLY A 3 3.76 -1.25 -6.36
C GLY A 3 2.39 -1.88 -6.14
N ARG A 4 2.17 -3.13 -6.57
CA ARG A 4 0.91 -3.86 -6.34
C ARG A 4 1.10 -5.37 -6.28
N GLN A 5 0.70 -5.96 -5.17
CA GLN A 5 0.65 -7.40 -4.95
C GLN A 5 -0.79 -7.88 -4.76
N VAL A 6 -1.09 -9.05 -5.30
CA VAL A 6 -2.41 -9.68 -5.24
C VAL A 6 -2.24 -11.08 -4.69
N ILE A 7 -2.96 -11.38 -3.61
CA ILE A 7 -2.96 -12.67 -2.94
C ILE A 7 -4.36 -13.27 -3.11
N PRO A 8 -4.56 -14.28 -3.97
CA PRO A 8 -5.82 -14.99 -4.07
C PRO A 8 -6.16 -15.69 -2.76
N ILE A 9 -7.44 -15.66 -2.39
CA ILE A 9 -7.97 -16.32 -1.18
C ILE A 9 -9.17 -17.19 -1.55
N ASN A 10 -9.40 -18.24 -0.76
CA ASN A 10 -10.41 -19.25 -1.04
C ASN A 10 -11.83 -18.84 -0.60
N LYS A 11 -11.97 -17.78 0.20
CA LYS A 11 -13.24 -17.26 0.73
C LYS A 11 -13.26 -15.74 0.70
N THR A 12 -14.43 -15.14 0.50
CA THR A 12 -14.63 -13.70 0.68
C THR A 12 -14.52 -13.32 2.15
N ILE A 13 -13.77 -12.26 2.43
CA ILE A 13 -13.68 -11.64 3.75
C ILE A 13 -13.85 -10.12 3.64
N THR A 14 -14.42 -9.50 4.67
CA THR A 14 -14.55 -8.03 4.76
C THR A 14 -13.22 -7.39 5.19
N LEU A 15 -13.15 -6.06 5.12
CA LEU A 15 -11.96 -5.32 5.58
C LEU A 15 -11.80 -5.47 7.10
N GLU A 16 -12.90 -5.46 7.84
CA GLU A 16 -12.95 -5.61 9.31
C GLU A 16 -12.51 -7.03 9.73
N GLU A 17 -12.95 -8.06 9.01
CA GLU A 17 -12.47 -9.43 9.25
C GLU A 17 -10.96 -9.55 9.02
N LEU A 18 -10.46 -8.93 7.94
CA LEU A 18 -9.02 -8.89 7.67
C LEU A 18 -8.25 -8.12 8.75
N GLU A 19 -8.77 -6.98 9.21
CA GLU A 19 -8.20 -6.20 10.31
C GLU A 19 -8.07 -7.05 11.57
N GLN A 20 -9.14 -7.76 11.96
CA GLN A 20 -9.12 -8.64 13.13
C GLN A 20 -8.12 -9.79 12.98
N ILE A 21 -8.00 -10.38 11.79
CA ILE A 21 -6.98 -11.39 11.49
C ILE A 21 -5.58 -10.82 11.67
N MET A 22 -5.34 -9.62 11.14
CA MET A 22 -4.05 -8.93 11.27
C MET A 22 -3.77 -8.56 12.73
N GLU A 23 -4.74 -8.07 13.50
CA GLU A 23 -4.54 -7.72 14.90
C GLU A 23 -4.04 -8.90 15.75
N ARG A 24 -4.50 -10.11 15.43
CA ARG A 24 -4.10 -11.35 16.11
C ARG A 24 -2.74 -11.89 15.67
N ASN A 25 -2.38 -11.72 14.39
CA ASN A 25 -1.27 -12.45 13.78
C ASN A 25 -0.13 -11.56 13.25
N TRP A 26 -0.32 -10.25 13.20
CA TRP A 26 0.67 -9.32 12.68
C TRP A 26 1.80 -9.11 13.67
N ASP A 27 3.04 -9.22 13.20
CA ASP A 27 4.21 -8.96 14.02
C ASP A 27 4.45 -7.45 14.05
N LYS A 28 3.97 -6.82 15.12
CA LYS A 28 4.06 -5.37 15.33
C LYS A 28 5.46 -4.92 15.72
N GLU A 29 6.32 -5.83 16.18
CA GLU A 29 7.72 -5.53 16.51
C GLU A 29 8.56 -5.47 15.25
N GLN A 30 8.41 -6.47 14.37
CA GLN A 30 9.17 -6.55 13.12
C GLN A 30 8.63 -5.61 12.03
N TYR A 31 7.31 -5.53 11.86
CA TYR A 31 6.68 -4.83 10.73
C TYR A 31 5.97 -3.53 11.13
N GLY A 32 5.99 -3.18 12.40
CA GLY A 32 5.33 -1.99 12.93
C GLY A 32 3.82 -2.14 13.08
N ARG A 33 3.20 -1.13 13.70
CA ARG A 33 1.75 -1.05 13.87
C ARG A 33 1.08 -0.57 12.58
N PHE A 34 -0.13 -1.06 12.35
CA PHE A 34 -1.01 -0.59 11.29
C PHE A 34 -2.20 0.16 11.86
N ARG A 35 -2.99 0.79 10.99
CA ARG A 35 -4.24 1.45 11.35
C ARG A 35 -5.26 1.34 10.23
N LEU A 36 -6.53 1.35 10.57
CA LEU A 36 -7.60 1.58 9.60
C LEU A 36 -7.67 3.07 9.23
N GLY A 37 -7.96 3.35 7.96
CA GLY A 37 -8.36 4.69 7.54
C GLY A 37 -8.05 4.98 6.08
N ARG A 38 -8.07 6.26 5.73
CA ARG A 38 -7.82 6.72 4.36
C ARG A 38 -6.39 7.23 4.22
N PRO A 39 -5.65 6.83 3.18
CA PRO A 39 -4.29 7.33 2.97
C PRO A 39 -4.30 8.82 2.58
N THR A 40 -5.33 9.29 1.87
CA THR A 40 -5.57 10.71 1.60
C THR A 40 -7.05 11.04 1.69
N LYS A 41 -7.40 12.33 1.79
CA LYS A 41 -8.82 12.76 1.76
C LYS A 41 -9.54 12.41 0.45
N ALA A 42 -8.80 12.20 -0.64
CA ALA A 42 -9.34 11.84 -1.95
C ALA A 42 -9.65 10.35 -2.10
N SER A 43 -9.24 9.51 -1.13
CA SER A 43 -9.52 8.08 -1.16
C SER A 43 -11.01 7.80 -0.94
N ILE A 44 -11.57 6.96 -1.80
CA ILE A 44 -13.00 6.62 -1.83
C ILE A 44 -13.36 5.68 -0.68
N GLU A 45 -12.46 4.74 -0.36
CA GLU A 45 -12.66 3.69 0.64
C GLU A 45 -11.66 3.83 1.80
N GLU A 46 -11.92 3.12 2.88
CA GLU A 46 -10.94 2.88 3.94
C GLU A 46 -10.07 1.67 3.61
N TYR A 47 -8.85 1.69 4.15
CA TYR A 47 -7.83 0.69 3.94
C TYR A 47 -7.13 0.40 5.27
N ILE A 48 -6.50 -0.76 5.36
CA ILE A 48 -5.47 -0.98 6.39
C ILE A 48 -4.19 -0.33 5.89
N LEU A 49 -3.63 0.58 6.69
CA LEU A 49 -2.47 1.39 6.35
C LEU A 49 -1.23 0.86 7.06
N LEU A 50 -0.24 0.42 6.28
CA LEU A 50 1.06 -0.02 6.75
C LEU A 50 2.11 1.06 6.43
N PRO A 51 2.94 1.49 7.39
CA PRO A 51 4.02 2.42 7.11
C PRO A 51 5.03 1.77 6.16
N ALA A 52 5.63 2.50 5.21
CA ALA A 52 6.72 1.97 4.39
C ALA A 52 7.91 2.92 4.38
N THR A 53 7.65 4.18 4.07
CA THR A 53 8.64 5.27 4.03
C THR A 53 7.95 6.59 4.42
N PRO A 54 8.68 7.71 4.57
CA PRO A 54 8.05 9.01 4.81
C PRO A 54 7.08 9.44 3.68
N ARG A 55 7.39 9.11 2.41
CA ARG A 55 6.55 9.49 1.26
C ARG A 55 5.46 8.48 0.92
N TYR A 56 5.70 7.20 1.22
CA TYR A 56 4.82 6.10 0.81
C TYR A 56 4.37 5.23 1.98
N LEU A 57 3.15 4.73 1.88
CA LEU A 57 2.58 3.69 2.72
C LEU A 57 2.12 2.53 1.84
N ILE A 58 1.86 1.37 2.45
CA ILE A 58 1.19 0.25 1.78
C ILE A 58 -0.26 0.21 2.27
N ILE A 59 -1.21 0.29 1.33
CA ILE A 59 -2.62 0.04 1.60
C ILE A 59 -2.93 -1.44 1.42
N VAL A 60 -3.72 -1.99 2.33
CA VAL A 60 -4.23 -3.37 2.26
C VAL A 60 -5.75 -3.36 2.26
N TYR A 61 -6.34 -4.14 1.36
CA TYR A 61 -7.80 -4.27 1.23
C TYR A 61 -8.21 -5.57 0.54
N THR A 62 -9.48 -5.93 0.69
CA THR A 62 -10.06 -7.15 0.11
C THR A 62 -10.91 -6.81 -1.11
N ARG A 63 -11.02 -7.75 -2.05
CA ARG A 63 -11.96 -7.68 -3.18
C ARG A 63 -12.61 -9.04 -3.39
N ALA A 64 -13.94 -9.07 -3.34
CA ALA A 64 -14.73 -10.26 -3.64
C ALA A 64 -14.79 -10.54 -5.15
N ALA A 65 -14.81 -11.83 -5.52
CA ALA A 65 -15.12 -12.28 -6.87
C ALA A 65 -16.54 -11.86 -7.28
N GLY A 66 -16.79 -11.68 -8.57
CA GLY A 66 -18.14 -11.43 -9.10
C GLY A 66 -18.30 -10.22 -10.01
N GLY A 67 -17.22 -9.45 -10.24
CA GLY A 67 -17.21 -8.38 -11.25
C GLY A 67 -16.80 -8.90 -12.64
N LEU A 68 -17.13 -8.15 -13.70
CA LEU A 68 -16.77 -8.46 -15.09
C LEU A 68 -15.27 -8.82 -15.28
N PHE A 69 -14.40 -8.21 -14.47
CA PHE A 69 -12.96 -8.39 -14.50
C PHE A 69 -12.37 -9.00 -13.21
N ASN A 70 -13.20 -9.35 -12.21
CA ASN A 70 -12.73 -9.96 -10.97
C ASN A 70 -13.26 -11.39 -10.79
N LYS A 71 -12.41 -12.36 -11.14
CA LYS A 71 -12.74 -13.79 -11.12
C LYS A 71 -12.50 -14.47 -9.77
N GLU A 72 -11.76 -13.83 -8.87
CA GLU A 72 -11.32 -14.46 -7.62
C GLU A 72 -11.43 -13.50 -6.42
N ASN A 73 -11.65 -14.10 -5.24
CA ASN A 73 -11.49 -13.40 -3.97
C ASN A 73 -10.01 -13.15 -3.74
N LYS A 74 -9.65 -11.95 -3.29
CA LYS A 74 -8.25 -11.58 -3.12
C LYS A 74 -8.04 -10.54 -2.02
N VAL A 75 -6.90 -10.66 -1.36
CA VAL A 75 -6.28 -9.58 -0.58
C VAL A 75 -5.29 -8.86 -1.49
N ILE A 76 -5.30 -7.54 -1.47
CA ILE A 76 -4.43 -6.70 -2.29
C ILE A 76 -3.60 -5.84 -1.37
N LEU A 77 -2.29 -5.80 -1.64
CA LEU A 77 -1.37 -4.84 -1.07
C LEU A 77 -0.91 -3.91 -2.19
N SER A 78 -0.91 -2.61 -1.95
CA SER A 78 -0.52 -1.63 -2.97
C SER A 78 0.20 -0.45 -2.33
N THR A 79 1.23 0.05 -2.98
CA THR A 79 1.89 1.31 -2.57
C THR A 79 0.94 2.48 -2.85
N ALA A 80 0.84 3.40 -1.89
CA ALA A 80 0.12 4.65 -2.02
C ALA A 80 0.91 5.78 -1.35
N ASP A 81 0.63 7.02 -1.72
CA ASP A 81 1.26 8.18 -1.07
C ASP A 81 0.71 8.37 0.34
N THR A 82 1.57 8.77 1.27
CA THR A 82 1.13 9.32 2.58
C THR A 82 0.45 10.67 2.35
N PRO A 83 -0.31 11.23 3.30
CA PRO A 83 -0.81 12.61 3.19
C PRO A 83 0.31 13.63 2.93
N GLU A 84 1.47 13.43 3.57
CA GLU A 84 2.68 14.23 3.40
C GLU A 84 3.29 13.99 2.01
N GLY A 85 3.38 12.73 1.57
CA GLY A 85 3.76 12.31 0.22
C GLY A 85 2.91 12.95 -0.86
N ALA A 86 1.59 12.94 -0.69
CA ALA A 86 0.64 13.54 -1.60
C ALA A 86 0.79 15.07 -1.67
N LYS A 87 1.04 15.75 -0.54
CA LYS A 87 1.35 17.19 -0.53
C LYS A 87 2.64 17.50 -1.29
N MET A 88 3.68 16.68 -1.11
CA MET A 88 4.94 16.81 -1.85
C MET A 88 4.73 16.59 -3.35
N ALA A 89 4.01 15.55 -3.75
CA ALA A 89 3.73 15.25 -5.15
C ALA A 89 2.92 16.37 -5.84
N ILE A 90 1.94 16.97 -5.14
CA ILE A 90 1.19 18.13 -5.66
C ILE A 90 2.12 19.33 -5.86
N ALA A 91 3.00 19.62 -4.89
CA ALA A 91 3.95 20.73 -5.00
C ALA A 91 4.96 20.52 -6.16
N GLU A 92 5.35 19.27 -6.43
CA GLU A 92 6.21 18.89 -7.55
C GLU A 92 5.50 19.02 -8.91
N TYR A 93 4.16 18.87 -8.96
CA TYR A 93 3.37 18.95 -10.18
C TYR A 93 3.14 20.39 -10.69
N TYR A 94 3.19 21.40 -9.82
CA TYR A 94 3.03 22.79 -10.26
C TYR A 94 4.27 23.29 -11.00
N PRO A 95 4.10 23.94 -12.17
CA PRO A 95 5.23 24.37 -12.99
C PRO A 95 6.08 25.40 -12.25
N SER A 96 7.35 25.07 -12.04
CA SER A 96 8.30 26.01 -11.46
C SER A 96 8.77 27.04 -12.48
N LYS A 97 8.89 28.31 -12.03
CA LYS A 97 9.48 29.39 -12.81
C LYS A 97 11.00 29.40 -12.57
N GLY A 98 11.79 29.08 -13.59
CA GLY A 98 13.24 29.21 -13.60
C GLY A 98 14.04 27.91 -13.84
N PRO A 99 15.30 27.98 -14.32
CA PRO A 99 16.12 26.79 -14.60
C PRO A 99 16.54 26.00 -13.33
N LEU A 100 16.88 26.71 -12.25
CA LEU A 100 17.30 26.09 -10.97
C LEU A 100 16.15 25.33 -10.29
N THR A 101 14.96 25.90 -10.30
CA THR A 101 13.77 25.31 -9.69
C THR A 101 13.29 24.08 -10.48
N LYS A 102 13.43 24.09 -11.81
CA LYS A 102 13.22 22.89 -12.65
C LYS A 102 14.18 21.75 -12.31
N LEU A 103 15.48 22.03 -12.15
CA LEU A 103 16.47 21.01 -11.76
C LEU A 103 16.15 20.40 -10.39
N MET A 104 15.76 21.21 -9.42
CA MET A 104 15.33 20.72 -8.10
C MET A 104 14.09 19.84 -8.19
N GLN A 105 13.07 20.26 -8.96
CA GLN A 105 11.87 19.44 -9.20
C GLN A 105 12.21 18.12 -9.90
N THR A 106 13.08 18.12 -10.91
CA THR A 106 13.53 16.88 -11.56
C THR A 106 14.26 15.97 -10.57
N GLY A 107 15.15 16.52 -9.73
CA GLY A 107 15.87 15.76 -8.71
C GLY A 107 14.94 15.16 -7.66
N SER A 108 13.92 15.91 -7.21
CA SER A 108 12.97 15.43 -6.22
C SER A 108 12.05 14.33 -6.77
N VAL A 109 11.59 14.46 -8.03
CA VAL A 109 10.83 13.42 -8.74
C VAL A 109 11.66 12.14 -8.91
N LEU A 110 12.92 12.27 -9.33
CA LEU A 110 13.83 11.12 -9.45
C LEU A 110 14.08 10.44 -8.10
N SER A 111 14.19 11.22 -7.01
CA SER A 111 14.32 10.69 -5.65
C SER A 111 13.06 9.94 -5.23
N ALA A 112 11.87 10.50 -5.50
CA ALA A 112 10.58 9.87 -5.18
C ALA A 112 10.42 8.54 -5.94
N GLU A 113 10.78 8.52 -7.23
CA GLU A 113 10.71 7.30 -8.03
C GLU A 113 11.68 6.22 -7.55
N LYS A 114 12.90 6.60 -7.15
CA LYS A 114 13.87 5.69 -6.52
C LYS A 114 13.35 5.14 -5.19
N GLU A 115 12.78 5.99 -4.34
CA GLU A 115 12.19 5.57 -3.06
C GLU A 115 11.02 4.61 -3.27
N ARG A 116 10.15 4.89 -4.25
CA ARG A 116 9.02 4.04 -4.63
C ARG A 116 9.46 2.67 -5.14
N LYS A 117 10.45 2.62 -6.04
CA LYS A 117 10.91 1.38 -6.68
C LYS A 117 11.92 0.58 -5.84
N GLY A 118 12.52 1.20 -4.82
CA GLY A 118 13.44 0.57 -3.89
C GLY A 118 12.76 0.32 -2.53
N PRO A 119 13.02 1.14 -1.50
CA PRO A 119 12.54 0.91 -0.13
C PRO A 119 11.04 0.63 0.01
N ALA A 120 10.18 1.37 -0.70
CA ALA A 120 8.73 1.15 -0.60
C ALA A 120 8.30 -0.17 -1.26
N GLU A 121 8.98 -0.60 -2.32
CA GLU A 121 8.75 -1.90 -2.96
C GLU A 121 9.28 -3.04 -2.08
N GLU A 122 10.45 -2.88 -1.45
CA GLU A 122 11.00 -3.86 -0.51
C GLU A 122 10.05 -4.09 0.67
N ALA A 123 9.50 -3.01 1.24
CA ALA A 123 8.46 -3.09 2.27
C ALA A 123 7.20 -3.80 1.76
N LEU A 124 6.74 -3.47 0.55
CA LEU A 124 5.60 -4.15 -0.07
C LEU A 124 5.84 -5.65 -0.20
N GLN A 125 7.01 -6.08 -0.66
CA GLN A 125 7.36 -7.50 -0.77
C GLN A 125 7.40 -8.19 0.59
N ALA A 126 8.04 -7.57 1.58
CA ALA A 126 8.12 -8.10 2.94
C ALA A 126 6.73 -8.26 3.58
N TYR A 127 5.88 -7.22 3.49
CA TYR A 127 4.50 -7.28 3.99
C TYR A 127 3.65 -8.29 3.24
N THR A 128 3.87 -8.44 1.93
CA THR A 128 3.16 -9.45 1.13
C THR A 128 3.56 -10.86 1.56
N ALA A 129 4.84 -11.12 1.83
CA ALA A 129 5.31 -12.40 2.33
C ALA A 129 4.69 -12.73 3.68
N HIS A 130 4.74 -11.80 4.64
CA HIS A 130 4.13 -11.98 5.95
C HIS A 130 2.60 -12.18 5.86
N MET A 131 1.92 -11.40 5.01
CA MET A 131 0.49 -11.55 4.79
C MET A 131 0.13 -12.93 4.23
N LYS A 132 0.94 -13.50 3.32
CA LYS A 132 0.73 -14.87 2.85
C LYS A 132 0.84 -15.88 3.98
N ASP A 133 1.79 -15.71 4.89
CA ASP A 133 1.95 -16.59 6.05
C ASP A 133 0.75 -16.50 6.99
N ILE A 134 0.25 -15.29 7.26
CA ILE A 134 -0.97 -15.08 8.07
C ILE A 134 -2.17 -15.77 7.40
N LEU A 135 -2.42 -15.49 6.12
CA LEU A 135 -3.56 -16.07 5.39
C LEU A 135 -3.46 -17.59 5.26
N LYS A 136 -2.24 -18.14 5.17
CA LYS A 136 -2.02 -19.59 5.18
C LYS A 136 -2.35 -20.19 6.53
N LYS A 137 -1.93 -19.56 7.64
CA LYS A 137 -2.23 -20.01 9.01
C LYS A 137 -3.74 -20.01 9.30
N GLU A 138 -4.46 -19.02 8.79
CA GLU A 138 -5.93 -18.92 8.92
C GLU A 138 -6.69 -19.80 7.91
N GLY A 139 -6.00 -20.57 7.07
CA GLY A 139 -6.64 -21.43 6.07
C GLY A 139 -7.36 -20.70 4.94
N LEU A 140 -6.99 -19.44 4.68
CA LEU A 140 -7.61 -18.56 3.67
C LEU A 140 -6.83 -18.51 2.36
N LEU A 141 -5.53 -18.83 2.38
CA LEU A 141 -4.70 -18.83 1.18
C LEU A 141 -5.17 -19.91 0.18
N LYS A 142 -5.29 -19.54 -1.09
CA LYS A 142 -5.67 -20.45 -2.18
C LYS A 142 -4.46 -21.21 -2.74
#